data_AF-A0AA35WH48-F1
#
_entry.id   AF-A0AA35WH48-F1
#
_cell.length_a   1.000
_cell.length_b   1.000
_cell.length_c   1.000
_cell.angle_alpha   90.00
_cell.angle_beta   90.00
_cell.angle_gamma   90.00
#
_symmetry.space_group_name_H-M   'P 1'
#
loop_
_entity.id
_entity.type
_entity.pdbx_description
1 polymer ?
#
loop_
_entity_poly.entity_id
_entity_poly.type
_entity_poly.pdbx_seq_one_letter_code
_entity_poly.pdbx_strand_id
1 'polypeptide(L)'
;MAAMGVRFLALKSFSPDVVIQFGYHVLSVPGSMFHLYCSSPYVIDSLLKVELFSQVTKVLLDIKSFASGLNSNSAISIVCNLLYLASHEGKRLLDRKKKNDFVNLMLQLLPLCEDTGIKPESNACFWHPLFGWCKGEIDVRLLRLFTYVQKQLQCLWHPAFVKVFFSDVLEPNPGNAKKHSLKMKRPFLSSVCEMYLLILLTVKNFVSDILIGLGCNDTVVFKIWCFFKDTTMLDFEEIFGTKSYILILSLLSQMMLYMLNILDDFDLFEKQRSFKNEDLAEITMFLNNLLFRTIWEEKELSQFSHCQGLLLMLYNRDCKKHFCRKEHWILQGFKRRILMKELDSNTNRGLRMLIQLPHIFPHQKVSMKYSSCPYSLFFCVN
;
A
#
# COMPACT_ATOMS: atom_id res chain seq x y z
N MET A 1 -34.55 7.68 -5.33
CA MET A 1 -34.09 6.86 -6.48
C MET A 1 -33.37 5.59 -6.02
N ALA A 2 -32.28 5.67 -5.24
CA ALA A 2 -31.52 4.48 -4.80
C ALA A 2 -32.36 3.42 -4.07
N ALA A 3 -33.22 3.79 -3.11
CA ALA A 3 -34.11 2.84 -2.42
C ALA A 3 -35.09 2.11 -3.36
N MET A 4 -35.61 2.81 -4.39
CA MET A 4 -36.45 2.19 -5.41
C MET A 4 -35.62 1.28 -6.33
N GLY A 5 -34.40 1.68 -6.67
CA GLY A 5 -33.46 0.85 -7.44
C GLY A 5 -33.13 -0.47 -6.74
N VAL A 6 -32.92 -0.46 -5.41
CA VAL A 6 -32.69 -1.69 -4.63
C VAL A 6 -33.92 -2.60 -4.62
N ARG A 7 -35.13 -2.04 -4.46
CA ARG A 7 -36.37 -2.83 -4.56
C ARG A 7 -36.53 -3.44 -5.95
N PHE A 8 -36.22 -2.69 -7.00
CA PHE A 8 -36.27 -3.17 -8.38
C PHE A 8 -35.27 -4.30 -8.64
N LEU A 9 -34.04 -4.18 -8.11
CA LEU A 9 -33.03 -5.25 -8.16
C LEU A 9 -33.55 -6.55 -7.53
N ALA A 10 -34.14 -6.45 -6.34
CA ALA A 10 -34.69 -7.61 -5.63
C ALA A 10 -35.85 -8.25 -6.41
N LEU A 11 -36.74 -7.44 -7.00
CA LEU A 11 -37.84 -7.94 -7.84
C LEU A 11 -37.36 -8.62 -9.13
N LYS A 12 -36.21 -8.20 -9.67
CA LYS A 12 -35.58 -8.80 -10.86
C LYS A 12 -34.53 -9.86 -10.51
N SER A 13 -34.50 -10.33 -9.26
CA SER A 13 -33.58 -11.37 -8.79
C SER A 13 -32.11 -11.09 -9.13
N PHE A 14 -31.72 -9.81 -9.13
CA PHE A 14 -30.36 -9.37 -9.45
C PHE A 14 -29.86 -9.85 -10.83
N SER A 15 -30.71 -9.80 -11.86
CA SER A 15 -30.27 -10.12 -13.22
C SER A 15 -29.09 -9.25 -13.67
N PRO A 16 -28.13 -9.80 -14.43
CA PRO A 16 -26.90 -9.09 -14.79
C PRO A 16 -27.13 -7.71 -15.40
N ASP A 17 -28.05 -7.60 -16.36
CA ASP A 17 -28.37 -6.33 -17.03
C ASP A 17 -28.85 -5.26 -16.04
N VAL A 18 -29.70 -5.64 -15.08
CA VAL A 18 -30.27 -4.68 -14.12
C VAL A 18 -29.21 -4.24 -13.11
N VAL A 19 -28.30 -5.13 -12.70
CA VAL A 19 -27.18 -4.79 -11.82
C VAL A 19 -26.19 -3.87 -12.53
N ILE A 20 -25.92 -4.08 -13.83
CA ILE A 20 -25.10 -3.16 -14.64
C ILE A 20 -25.74 -1.77 -14.66
N GLN A 21 -27.04 -1.68 -14.95
CA GLN A 21 -27.77 -0.41 -14.95
C GLN A 21 -27.75 0.27 -13.57
N PHE A 22 -27.87 -0.51 -12.50
CA PHE A 22 -27.71 -0.01 -11.13
C PHE A 22 -26.29 0.52 -10.89
N GLY A 23 -25.27 -0.15 -11.41
CA GLY A 23 -23.88 0.31 -11.42
C GLY A 23 -23.73 1.68 -12.08
N TYR A 24 -24.21 1.81 -13.33
CA TYR A 24 -24.09 3.04 -14.12
C TYR A 24 -24.95 4.21 -13.66
N HIS A 25 -26.07 3.97 -12.99
CA HIS A 25 -27.03 5.03 -12.67
C HIS A 25 -27.22 5.30 -11.18
N VAL A 26 -26.83 4.37 -10.29
CA VAL A 26 -26.97 4.54 -8.84
C VAL A 26 -25.60 4.54 -8.14
N LEU A 27 -24.74 3.57 -8.44
CA LEU A 27 -23.41 3.50 -7.81
C LEU A 27 -22.42 4.51 -8.38
N SER A 28 -22.60 4.95 -9.62
CA SER A 28 -21.82 6.04 -10.23
C SER A 28 -22.13 7.43 -9.64
N VAL A 29 -23.19 7.57 -8.86
CA VAL A 29 -23.56 8.84 -8.23
C VAL A 29 -22.72 9.05 -6.97
N PRO A 30 -21.90 10.12 -6.86
CA PRO A 30 -21.04 10.35 -5.71
C PRO A 30 -21.82 10.35 -4.39
N GLY A 31 -21.34 9.64 -3.38
CA GLY A 31 -21.93 9.69 -2.04
C GLY A 31 -23.33 9.07 -1.90
N SER A 32 -23.85 8.39 -2.91
CA SER A 32 -25.26 7.95 -2.94
C SER A 32 -25.63 7.00 -1.80
N MET A 33 -24.75 6.05 -1.47
CA MET A 33 -25.00 5.09 -0.38
C MET A 33 -24.92 5.76 1.00
N PHE A 34 -24.00 6.69 1.19
CA PHE A 34 -23.92 7.47 2.43
C PHE A 34 -25.12 8.41 2.58
N HIS A 35 -25.54 9.08 1.50
CA HIS A 35 -26.74 9.91 1.49
C HIS A 35 -27.99 9.09 1.86
N LEU A 36 -28.12 7.88 1.31
CA LEU A 36 -29.22 6.98 1.60
C LEU A 36 -29.27 6.62 3.09
N TYR A 37 -28.12 6.32 3.70
CA TYR A 37 -28.00 6.10 5.13
C TYR A 37 -28.41 7.32 5.96
N CYS A 38 -27.88 8.51 5.63
CA CYS A 38 -28.23 9.75 6.34
C CYS A 38 -29.73 10.08 6.25
N SER A 39 -30.37 9.73 5.14
CA SER A 39 -31.81 9.94 4.94
C SER A 39 -32.67 8.94 5.73
N SER A 40 -32.21 7.69 5.86
CA SER A 40 -32.93 6.64 6.57
C SER A 40 -31.96 5.54 7.03
N PRO A 41 -31.51 5.55 8.30
CA PRO A 41 -30.52 4.57 8.78
C PRO A 41 -30.96 3.11 8.66
N TYR A 42 -32.26 2.84 8.88
CA TYR A 42 -32.87 1.50 8.76
C TYR A 42 -32.80 0.90 7.35
N VAL A 43 -32.44 1.71 6.34
CA VAL A 43 -32.24 1.21 4.98
C VAL A 43 -31.12 0.18 4.92
N ILE A 44 -30.07 0.31 5.74
CA ILE A 44 -28.92 -0.59 5.75
C ILE A 44 -29.36 -2.01 6.10
N ASP A 45 -30.23 -2.18 7.09
CA ASP A 45 -30.78 -3.50 7.43
C ASP A 45 -31.51 -4.13 6.24
N SER A 46 -32.21 -3.30 5.45
CA SER A 46 -32.88 -3.75 4.24
C SER A 46 -31.88 -4.14 3.14
N LEU A 47 -30.79 -3.37 2.97
CA LEU A 47 -29.72 -3.68 2.01
C LEU A 47 -28.99 -4.98 2.37
N LEU A 48 -28.73 -5.19 3.67
CA LEU A 48 -28.09 -6.39 4.20
C LEU A 48 -29.01 -7.62 4.09
N LYS A 49 -30.33 -7.46 4.26
CA LYS A 49 -31.30 -8.55 4.09
C LYS A 49 -31.34 -9.08 2.66
N VAL A 50 -31.19 -8.20 1.67
CA VAL A 50 -31.17 -8.59 0.24
C VAL A 50 -29.76 -8.95 -0.26
N GLU A 51 -28.76 -8.96 0.61
CA GLU A 51 -27.35 -9.19 0.28
C GLU A 51 -26.84 -8.32 -0.88
N LEU A 52 -27.27 -7.06 -0.93
CA LEU A 52 -27.00 -6.15 -2.06
C LEU A 52 -25.51 -6.14 -2.43
N PHE A 53 -24.64 -6.02 -1.43
CA PHE A 53 -23.20 -6.00 -1.63
C PHE A 53 -22.69 -7.24 -2.38
N SER A 54 -23.06 -8.43 -1.91
CA SER A 54 -22.58 -9.70 -2.48
C SER A 54 -23.11 -9.91 -3.90
N GLN A 55 -24.38 -9.59 -4.14
CA GLN A 55 -25.00 -9.74 -5.46
C GLN A 55 -24.38 -8.78 -6.48
N VAL A 56 -24.23 -7.51 -6.11
CA VAL A 56 -23.65 -6.49 -6.98
C VAL A 56 -22.18 -6.79 -7.26
N THR A 57 -21.38 -7.07 -6.23
CA THR A 57 -19.93 -7.31 -6.39
C THR A 57 -19.67 -8.49 -7.31
N LYS A 58 -20.41 -9.60 -7.14
CA LYS A 58 -20.31 -10.78 -8.00
C LYS A 58 -20.56 -10.44 -9.46
N VAL A 59 -21.68 -9.78 -9.76
CA VAL A 59 -22.07 -9.48 -11.14
C VAL A 59 -21.13 -8.45 -11.78
N LEU A 60 -20.75 -7.40 -11.06
CA LEU A 60 -19.84 -6.38 -11.61
C LEU A 60 -18.44 -6.92 -11.85
N LEU A 61 -17.98 -7.89 -11.04
CA LEU A 61 -16.69 -8.55 -11.21
C LEU A 61 -16.62 -9.43 -12.48
N ASP A 62 -17.73 -10.11 -12.80
CA ASP A 62 -17.79 -11.05 -13.93
C ASP A 62 -17.84 -10.33 -15.30
N ILE A 63 -18.16 -9.04 -15.32
CA ILE A 63 -18.50 -8.30 -16.55
C ILE A 63 -17.38 -7.32 -16.90
N LYS A 64 -16.37 -7.81 -17.63
CA LYS A 64 -15.22 -7.00 -18.07
C LYS A 64 -15.61 -5.73 -18.85
N SER A 65 -16.74 -5.75 -19.56
CA SER A 65 -17.26 -4.58 -20.29
C SER A 65 -17.77 -3.48 -19.37
N PHE A 66 -18.17 -3.79 -18.13
CA PHE A 66 -18.67 -2.80 -17.17
C PHE A 66 -17.61 -1.71 -16.91
N ALA A 67 -16.38 -2.15 -16.61
CA ALA A 67 -15.23 -1.28 -16.43
C ALA A 67 -14.94 -0.39 -17.64
N SER A 68 -15.04 -0.94 -18.86
CA SER A 68 -14.71 -0.22 -20.10
C SER A 68 -15.62 0.98 -20.41
N GLY A 69 -16.84 0.99 -19.87
CA GLY A 69 -17.80 2.08 -20.07
C GLY A 69 -17.74 3.20 -19.02
N LEU A 70 -16.81 3.14 -18.06
CA LEU A 70 -16.72 4.09 -16.95
C LEU A 70 -15.68 5.18 -17.21
N ASN A 71 -16.02 6.42 -16.87
CA ASN A 71 -15.04 7.49 -16.69
C ASN A 71 -14.49 7.50 -15.25
N SER A 72 -13.41 8.25 -15.02
CA SER A 72 -12.74 8.33 -13.71
C SER A 72 -13.67 8.76 -12.57
N ASN A 73 -14.54 9.75 -12.81
CA ASN A 73 -15.50 10.25 -11.83
C ASN A 73 -16.56 9.20 -11.42
N SER A 74 -17.04 8.42 -12.40
CA SER A 74 -17.99 7.33 -12.15
C SER A 74 -17.31 6.18 -11.43
N ALA A 75 -16.08 5.84 -11.82
CA ALA A 75 -15.29 4.78 -11.19
C ALA A 75 -15.05 5.07 -9.70
N ILE A 76 -14.59 6.28 -9.34
CA ILE A 76 -14.37 6.62 -7.93
C ILE A 76 -15.67 6.63 -7.13
N SER A 77 -16.77 7.07 -7.73
CA SER A 77 -18.08 7.06 -7.08
C SER A 77 -18.56 5.64 -6.79
N ILE A 78 -18.38 4.71 -7.73
CA ILE A 78 -18.69 3.29 -7.55
C ILE A 78 -17.80 2.71 -6.45
N VAL A 79 -16.50 2.96 -6.48
CA VAL A 79 -15.54 2.54 -5.46
C VAL A 79 -16.01 2.97 -4.07
N CYS A 80 -16.35 4.26 -3.88
CA CYS A 80 -16.73 4.78 -2.58
C CYS A 80 -18.09 4.23 -2.10
N ASN A 81 -19.05 4.08 -3.02
CA ASN A 81 -20.34 3.49 -2.68
C ASN A 81 -20.24 2.00 -2.32
N LEU A 82 -19.43 1.22 -3.04
CA LEU A 82 -19.16 -0.19 -2.73
C LEU A 82 -18.38 -0.33 -1.42
N LEU A 83 -17.37 0.51 -1.18
CA LEU A 83 -16.63 0.56 0.08
C LEU A 83 -17.56 0.80 1.27
N TYR A 84 -18.51 1.72 1.12
CA TYR A 84 -19.49 2.02 2.16
C TYR A 84 -20.45 0.85 2.41
N LEU A 85 -20.88 0.13 1.36
CA LEU A 85 -21.67 -1.09 1.54
C LEU A 85 -20.85 -2.18 2.25
N ALA A 86 -19.60 -2.38 1.83
CA ALA A 86 -18.69 -3.34 2.44
C ALA A 86 -18.48 -3.05 3.93
N SER A 87 -18.35 -1.79 4.33
CA SER A 87 -18.11 -1.43 5.74
C SER A 87 -19.27 -1.79 6.67
N HIS A 88 -20.49 -1.93 6.13
CA HIS A 88 -21.69 -2.31 6.89
C HIS A 88 -21.94 -3.82 6.91
N GLU A 89 -21.23 -4.63 6.11
CA GLU A 89 -21.32 -6.09 6.17
C GLU A 89 -20.77 -6.66 7.49
N GLY A 90 -19.87 -5.92 8.17
CA GLY A 90 -19.29 -6.31 9.45
C GLY A 90 -18.68 -7.71 9.40
N LYS A 91 -19.16 -8.63 10.25
CA LYS A 91 -18.68 -10.03 10.28
C LYS A 91 -18.99 -10.80 9.00
N ARG A 92 -20.01 -10.41 8.22
CA ARG A 92 -20.36 -11.09 6.95
C ARG A 92 -19.26 -10.93 5.91
N LEU A 93 -18.50 -9.82 5.98
CA LEU A 93 -17.33 -9.60 5.14
C LEU A 93 -16.14 -10.47 5.54
N LEU A 94 -16.19 -11.26 6.62
CA LEU A 94 -15.14 -12.27 6.89
C LEU A 94 -15.25 -13.47 5.95
N ASP A 95 -16.38 -13.66 5.27
CA ASP A 95 -16.52 -14.68 4.23
C ASP A 95 -15.46 -14.50 3.15
N ARG A 96 -14.67 -15.56 2.90
CA ARG A 96 -13.51 -15.51 2.00
C ARG A 96 -13.90 -15.11 0.59
N LYS A 97 -15.04 -15.58 0.08
CA LYS A 97 -15.50 -15.26 -1.26
C LYS A 97 -15.87 -13.79 -1.35
N LYS A 98 -16.68 -13.28 -0.41
CA LYS A 98 -17.05 -11.85 -0.34
C LYS A 98 -15.81 -10.93 -0.26
N LYS A 99 -14.80 -11.28 0.56
CA LYS A 99 -13.52 -10.54 0.62
C LYS A 99 -12.81 -10.52 -0.74
N ASN A 100 -12.64 -11.68 -1.35
CA ASN A 100 -11.93 -11.82 -2.62
C ASN A 100 -12.63 -11.06 -3.75
N ASP A 101 -13.95 -11.22 -3.86
CA ASP A 101 -14.74 -10.57 -4.91
C ASP A 101 -14.62 -9.03 -4.79
N PHE A 102 -14.66 -8.51 -3.56
CA PHE A 102 -14.46 -7.08 -3.31
C PHE A 102 -13.06 -6.61 -3.69
N VAL A 103 -12.01 -7.28 -3.21
CA VAL A 103 -10.63 -6.89 -3.51
C VAL A 103 -10.39 -6.93 -5.02
N ASN A 104 -10.81 -7.99 -5.70
CA ASN A 104 -10.64 -8.12 -7.15
C ASN A 104 -11.42 -7.06 -7.92
N LEU A 105 -12.64 -6.70 -7.49
CA LEU A 105 -13.40 -5.64 -8.12
C LEU A 105 -12.73 -4.28 -7.91
N MET A 106 -12.19 -4.01 -6.73
CA MET A 106 -11.41 -2.80 -6.45
C MET A 106 -10.15 -2.72 -7.32
N LEU A 107 -9.44 -3.84 -7.50
CA LEU A 107 -8.28 -3.93 -8.40
C LEU A 107 -8.65 -3.66 -9.87
N GLN A 108 -9.90 -3.88 -10.29
CA GLN A 108 -10.38 -3.51 -11.62
C GLN A 108 -10.82 -2.04 -11.72
N LEU A 109 -11.43 -1.48 -10.67
CA LEU A 109 -12.02 -0.14 -10.69
C LEU A 109 -11.04 0.99 -10.36
N LEU A 110 -10.10 0.75 -9.43
CA LEU A 110 -9.14 1.78 -8.99
C LEU A 110 -8.25 2.28 -10.12
N PRO A 111 -7.71 1.44 -11.03
CA PRO A 111 -6.93 1.92 -12.17
C PRO A 111 -7.72 2.84 -13.11
N LEU A 112 -9.05 2.72 -13.16
CA LEU A 112 -9.91 3.59 -13.98
C LEU A 112 -10.09 4.99 -13.37
N CYS A 113 -9.75 5.16 -12.10
CA CYS A 113 -9.85 6.45 -11.41
C CYS A 113 -8.70 7.40 -11.80
N GLU A 114 -7.69 6.93 -12.56
CA GLU A 114 -6.49 7.72 -12.87
C GLU A 114 -6.61 8.56 -14.14
N ASP A 115 -6.34 9.86 -13.97
CA ASP A 115 -5.55 10.68 -14.90
C ASP A 115 -4.68 11.66 -14.09
N THR A 116 -3.91 11.11 -13.13
CA THR A 116 -3.29 11.92 -12.05
C THR A 116 -1.78 11.79 -11.98
N GLY A 117 -1.09 12.87 -12.32
CA GLY A 117 0.36 12.98 -12.18
C GLY A 117 1.01 14.08 -12.99
N ILE A 118 0.24 15.01 -13.56
CA ILE A 118 0.83 16.11 -14.31
C ILE A 118 1.23 17.21 -13.33
N LYS A 119 2.52 17.58 -13.37
CA LYS A 119 2.97 18.86 -12.82
C LYS A 119 2.09 19.97 -13.41
N PRO A 120 1.74 21.03 -12.67
CA PRO A 120 0.95 22.14 -13.18
C PRO A 120 1.73 22.94 -14.24
N GLU A 121 1.95 22.35 -15.41
CA GLU A 121 2.70 22.92 -16.53
C GLU A 121 1.74 23.31 -17.67
N SER A 122 0.45 22.96 -17.58
CA SER A 122 -0.57 23.35 -18.56
C SER A 122 -1.75 24.06 -17.91
N ASN A 123 -2.27 25.10 -18.59
CA ASN A 123 -3.44 25.91 -18.18
C ASN A 123 -4.76 25.14 -18.01
N ALA A 124 -4.80 23.84 -18.32
CA ALA A 124 -5.97 22.96 -18.21
C ALA A 124 -5.91 21.99 -17.00
N CYS A 125 -5.10 22.29 -15.99
CA CYS A 125 -5.07 21.52 -14.74
C CYS A 125 -5.94 22.17 -13.67
N PHE A 126 -6.61 21.36 -12.85
CA PHE A 126 -7.36 21.82 -11.69
C PHE A 126 -6.99 21.00 -10.44
N TRP A 127 -7.24 21.55 -9.26
CA TRP A 127 -7.03 20.86 -8.00
C TRP A 127 -8.29 20.11 -7.56
N HIS A 128 -8.16 18.81 -7.29
CA HIS A 128 -9.23 17.97 -6.78
C HIS A 128 -8.93 17.52 -5.34
N PRO A 129 -9.87 17.64 -4.39
CA PRO A 129 -9.65 17.28 -2.99
C PRO A 129 -9.26 15.81 -2.75
N LEU A 130 -9.63 14.87 -3.62
CA LEU A 130 -9.21 13.46 -3.51
C LEU A 130 -7.86 13.20 -4.18
N PHE A 131 -7.67 13.75 -5.37
CA PHE A 131 -6.67 13.30 -6.34
C PHE A 131 -5.45 14.23 -6.43
N GLY A 132 -5.55 15.44 -5.87
CA GLY A 132 -4.59 16.50 -6.11
C GLY A 132 -4.76 17.13 -7.50
N TRP A 133 -3.66 17.49 -8.16
CA TRP A 133 -3.69 18.09 -9.50
C TRP A 133 -4.13 17.08 -10.58
N CYS A 134 -5.20 17.42 -11.30
CA CYS A 134 -5.83 16.62 -12.36
C CYS A 134 -5.90 17.40 -13.68
N LYS A 135 -5.98 16.68 -14.81
CA LYS A 135 -6.37 17.24 -16.11
C LYS A 135 -7.83 16.96 -16.42
N GLY A 136 -8.44 17.78 -17.27
CA GLY A 136 -9.78 17.55 -17.82
C GLY A 136 -10.88 18.36 -17.14
N GLU A 137 -12.11 17.87 -17.23
CA GLU A 137 -13.30 18.56 -16.70
C GLU A 137 -13.55 18.24 -15.23
N ILE A 138 -13.96 19.26 -14.49
CA ILE A 138 -14.34 19.16 -13.08
C ILE A 138 -15.76 18.61 -12.97
N ASP A 139 -15.96 17.41 -12.40
CA ASP A 139 -17.32 17.00 -12.00
C ASP A 139 -17.73 17.78 -10.75
N VAL A 140 -18.51 18.84 -10.98
CA VAL A 140 -19.06 19.71 -9.93
C VAL A 140 -19.86 18.92 -8.89
N ARG A 141 -20.48 17.79 -9.25
CA ARG A 141 -21.24 16.95 -8.32
C ARG A 141 -20.31 16.23 -7.35
N LEU A 142 -19.19 15.70 -7.84
CA LEU A 142 -18.18 15.04 -7.02
C LEU A 142 -17.59 16.02 -6.00
N LEU A 143 -17.29 17.25 -6.42
CA LEU A 143 -16.85 18.32 -5.51
C LEU A 143 -17.91 18.70 -4.49
N ARG A 144 -19.16 18.90 -4.93
CA ARG A 144 -20.26 19.30 -4.03
C ARG A 144 -20.56 18.24 -2.97
N LEU A 145 -20.42 16.96 -3.33
CA LEU A 145 -20.69 15.82 -2.46
C LEU A 145 -19.39 15.25 -1.85
N PHE A 146 -18.30 16.01 -1.89
CA PHE A 146 -17.00 15.56 -1.41
C PHE A 146 -17.04 15.08 0.04
N THR A 147 -17.78 15.77 0.93
CA THR A 147 -17.90 15.37 2.33
C THR A 147 -18.51 13.99 2.50
N TYR A 148 -19.40 13.58 1.59
CA TYR A 148 -20.04 12.27 1.62
C TYR A 148 -19.05 11.21 1.14
N VAL A 149 -18.36 11.50 0.02
CA VAL A 149 -17.33 10.62 -0.54
C VAL A 149 -16.17 10.43 0.44
N GLN A 150 -15.74 11.49 1.12
CA GLN A 150 -14.73 11.46 2.17
C GLN A 150 -15.14 10.54 3.32
N LYS A 151 -16.40 10.62 3.78
CA LYS A 151 -16.92 9.73 4.84
C LYS A 151 -16.93 8.26 4.41
N GLN A 152 -17.22 7.99 3.16
CA GLN A 152 -17.15 6.64 2.61
C GLN A 152 -15.71 6.13 2.55
N LEU A 153 -14.77 6.95 2.05
CA LEU A 153 -13.35 6.61 1.97
C LEU A 153 -12.72 6.33 3.33
N GLN A 154 -13.07 7.11 4.35
CA GLN A 154 -12.60 6.92 5.73
C GLN A 154 -12.87 5.52 6.29
N CYS A 155 -13.84 4.78 5.73
CA CYS A 155 -14.08 3.39 6.12
C CYS A 155 -12.88 2.47 5.84
N LEU A 156 -12.08 2.77 4.81
CA LEU A 156 -11.01 1.91 4.32
C LEU A 156 -9.88 1.69 5.33
N TRP A 157 -9.55 2.73 6.11
CA TRP A 157 -8.51 2.69 7.14
C TRP A 157 -9.10 2.69 8.56
N HIS A 158 -10.41 2.46 8.69
CA HIS A 158 -11.03 2.26 9.99
C HIS A 158 -10.57 0.92 10.61
N PRO A 159 -10.24 0.84 11.91
CA PRO A 159 -9.66 -0.36 12.51
C PRO A 159 -10.48 -1.65 12.30
N ALA A 160 -11.80 -1.54 12.30
CA ALA A 160 -12.68 -2.69 12.04
C ALA A 160 -12.53 -3.24 10.61
N PHE A 161 -12.37 -2.35 9.62
CA PHE A 161 -12.22 -2.72 8.22
C PHE A 161 -10.84 -3.31 7.95
N VAL A 162 -9.80 -2.67 8.49
CA VAL A 162 -8.41 -3.18 8.43
C VAL A 162 -8.33 -4.60 9.01
N LYS A 163 -8.95 -4.84 10.17
CA LYS A 163 -8.98 -6.19 10.78
C LYS A 163 -9.63 -7.25 9.88
N VAL A 164 -10.62 -6.88 9.06
CA VAL A 164 -11.26 -7.82 8.12
C VAL A 164 -10.29 -8.24 7.01
N PHE A 165 -9.63 -7.29 6.34
CA PHE A 165 -8.75 -7.61 5.20
C PHE A 165 -7.41 -8.20 5.60
N PHE A 166 -6.93 -7.88 6.79
CA PHE A 166 -5.71 -8.46 7.35
C PHE A 166 -5.98 -9.64 8.31
N SER A 167 -7.23 -10.09 8.45
CA SER A 167 -7.61 -11.19 9.37
C SER A 167 -6.73 -12.42 9.23
N ASP A 168 -6.49 -12.90 8.00
CA ASP A 168 -5.70 -14.09 7.71
C ASP A 168 -4.23 -13.99 8.21
N VAL A 169 -3.70 -12.75 8.32
CA VAL A 169 -2.36 -12.40 8.83
C VAL A 169 -2.38 -12.15 10.34
N LEU A 170 -3.48 -11.60 10.85
CA LEU A 170 -3.67 -11.28 12.26
C LEU A 170 -3.99 -12.51 13.11
N GLU A 171 -4.59 -13.55 12.53
CA GLU A 171 -4.91 -14.79 13.23
C GLU A 171 -3.63 -15.49 13.73
N PRO A 172 -3.58 -15.91 15.01
CA PRO A 172 -2.44 -16.63 15.55
C PRO A 172 -2.24 -17.95 14.79
N ASN A 173 -1.01 -18.23 14.35
CA ASN A 173 -0.68 -19.51 13.74
C ASN A 173 -1.07 -20.64 14.71
N PRO A 174 -2.04 -21.52 14.37
CA PRO A 174 -2.20 -22.75 15.13
C PRO A 174 -0.89 -23.52 14.98
N GLY A 175 -0.32 -23.92 16.11
CA GLY A 175 1.01 -24.52 16.18
C GLY A 175 1.26 -25.58 15.09
N ASN A 176 2.48 -25.58 14.56
CA ASN A 176 3.09 -26.68 13.81
C ASN A 176 2.59 -27.01 12.38
N ALA A 177 1.80 -26.16 11.71
CA ALA A 177 1.58 -26.30 10.25
C ALA A 177 2.64 -25.54 9.43
N LYS A 178 3.91 -25.95 9.55
CA LYS A 178 5.07 -25.26 8.93
C LYS A 178 5.11 -25.48 7.40
N LYS A 179 5.30 -24.39 6.65
CA LYS A 179 5.56 -24.25 5.19
C LYS A 179 4.38 -24.30 4.19
N HIS A 180 3.40 -25.21 4.28
CA HIS A 180 2.35 -25.31 3.24
C HIS A 180 1.22 -24.25 3.38
N SER A 181 0.91 -23.83 4.61
CA SER A 181 -0.13 -22.82 4.90
C SER A 181 0.28 -21.40 4.49
N LEU A 182 1.57 -21.07 4.62
CA LEU A 182 2.12 -19.77 4.24
C LEU A 182 2.05 -19.54 2.73
N LYS A 183 2.24 -20.57 1.88
CA LYS A 183 2.11 -20.44 0.43
C LYS A 183 0.68 -20.10 -0.02
N MET A 184 -0.35 -20.61 0.67
CA MET A 184 -1.77 -20.37 0.32
C MET A 184 -2.34 -19.04 0.85
N LYS A 185 -1.75 -18.45 1.91
CA LYS A 185 -2.13 -17.13 2.44
C LYS A 185 -1.53 -15.96 1.64
N ARG A 186 -0.46 -16.21 0.88
CA ARG A 186 0.27 -15.23 0.03
C ARG A 186 -0.57 -14.49 -1.01
N PRO A 187 -1.38 -15.16 -1.87
CA PRO A 187 -2.02 -14.47 -3.00
C PRO A 187 -3.06 -13.45 -2.52
N PHE A 188 -3.86 -13.78 -1.50
CA PHE A 188 -4.85 -12.83 -0.98
C PHE A 188 -4.20 -11.62 -0.30
N LEU A 189 -3.19 -11.84 0.56
CA LEU A 189 -2.44 -10.74 1.17
C LEU A 189 -1.82 -9.82 0.11
N SER A 190 -1.23 -10.40 -0.93
CA SER A 190 -0.70 -9.65 -2.07
C SER A 190 -1.77 -8.78 -2.74
N SER A 191 -2.96 -9.32 -3.01
CA SER A 191 -4.06 -8.56 -3.61
C SER A 191 -4.58 -7.45 -2.71
N VAL A 192 -4.65 -7.68 -1.40
CA VAL A 192 -4.99 -6.63 -0.41
C VAL A 192 -3.93 -5.54 -0.43
N CYS A 193 -2.64 -5.89 -0.41
CA CYS A 193 -1.55 -4.93 -0.49
C CYS A 193 -1.59 -4.13 -1.80
N GLU A 194 -1.83 -4.79 -2.94
CA GLU A 194 -1.99 -4.14 -4.24
C GLU A 194 -3.16 -3.17 -4.26
N MET A 195 -4.31 -3.56 -3.69
CA MET A 195 -5.48 -2.68 -3.56
C MET A 195 -5.13 -1.43 -2.76
N TYR A 196 -4.49 -1.57 -1.59
CA TYR A 196 -4.08 -0.40 -0.80
C TYR A 196 -3.04 0.46 -1.52
N LEU A 197 -2.07 -0.13 -2.22
CA LEU A 197 -1.10 0.62 -3.03
C LEU A 197 -1.78 1.42 -4.15
N LEU A 198 -2.76 0.83 -4.85
CA LEU A 198 -3.54 1.54 -5.86
C LEU A 198 -4.36 2.69 -5.23
N ILE A 199 -4.93 2.48 -4.04
CA ILE A 199 -5.65 3.56 -3.35
C ILE A 199 -4.72 4.70 -2.96
N LEU A 200 -3.50 4.41 -2.49
CA LEU A 200 -2.51 5.44 -2.18
C LEU A 200 -2.11 6.25 -3.42
N LEU A 201 -2.06 5.61 -4.59
CA LEU A 201 -1.80 6.28 -5.87
C LEU A 201 -2.99 7.12 -6.33
N THR A 202 -4.21 6.61 -6.16
CA THR A 202 -5.45 7.26 -6.58
C THR A 202 -5.78 8.45 -5.67
N VAL A 203 -5.83 8.26 -4.36
CA VAL A 203 -6.35 9.24 -3.38
C VAL A 203 -5.21 9.97 -2.66
N LYS A 204 -4.39 10.69 -3.43
CA LYS A 204 -3.10 11.28 -2.98
C LYS A 204 -3.21 12.17 -1.75
N ASN A 205 -4.31 12.92 -1.60
CA ASN A 205 -4.49 13.83 -0.47
C ASN A 205 -4.83 13.12 0.85
N PHE A 206 -5.12 11.82 0.82
CA PHE A 206 -5.44 11.01 2.00
C PHE A 206 -4.36 9.99 2.33
N VAL A 207 -3.20 10.02 1.64
CA VAL A 207 -2.10 9.06 1.84
C VAL A 207 -1.66 9.01 3.30
N SER A 208 -1.53 10.16 3.96
CA SER A 208 -1.16 10.23 5.38
C SER A 208 -2.21 9.56 6.26
N ASP A 209 -3.49 9.87 6.07
CA ASP A 209 -4.59 9.30 6.88
C ASP A 209 -4.68 7.79 6.72
N ILE A 210 -4.53 7.30 5.48
CA ILE A 210 -4.54 5.87 5.17
C ILE A 210 -3.36 5.18 5.85
N LEU A 211 -2.14 5.69 5.67
CA LEU A 211 -0.94 5.07 6.22
C LEU A 211 -0.88 5.14 7.74
N ILE A 212 -1.45 6.18 8.36
CA ILE A 212 -1.66 6.25 9.81
C ILE A 212 -2.65 5.19 10.26
N GLY A 213 -3.83 5.10 9.63
CA GLY A 213 -4.85 4.13 10.02
C GLY A 213 -4.42 2.67 9.84
N LEU A 214 -3.58 2.39 8.85
CA LEU A 214 -2.97 1.08 8.65
C LEU A 214 -1.78 0.85 9.60
N GLY A 215 -0.87 1.82 9.68
CA GLY A 215 0.42 1.72 10.37
C GLY A 215 0.29 1.74 11.90
N CYS A 216 -0.61 2.54 12.46
CA CYS A 216 -0.86 2.58 13.90
C CYS A 216 -1.64 1.37 14.43
N ASN A 217 -2.05 0.44 13.56
CA ASN A 217 -2.46 -0.88 14.01
C ASN A 217 -1.21 -1.72 14.25
N ASP A 218 -0.68 -1.65 15.48
CA ASP A 218 0.58 -2.28 15.91
C ASP A 218 0.72 -3.74 15.47
N THR A 219 -0.40 -4.46 15.40
CA THR A 219 -0.41 -5.88 15.02
C THR A 219 -0.22 -6.11 13.52
N VAL A 220 -0.73 -5.24 12.65
CA VAL A 220 -0.70 -5.46 11.19
C VAL A 220 0.72 -5.35 10.68
N VAL A 221 1.39 -4.24 10.99
CA VAL A 221 2.75 -3.97 10.51
C VAL A 221 3.72 -5.05 11.02
N PHE A 222 3.65 -5.36 12.32
CA PHE A 222 4.49 -6.41 12.91
C PHE A 222 4.23 -7.79 12.31
N LYS A 223 2.96 -8.18 12.10
CA LYS A 223 2.63 -9.51 11.51
C LYS A 223 3.02 -9.61 10.04
N ILE A 224 2.94 -8.53 9.27
CA ILE A 224 3.47 -8.49 7.90
C ILE A 224 5.01 -8.56 7.92
N TRP A 225 5.68 -7.95 8.90
CA TRP A 225 7.11 -8.15 9.09
C TRP A 225 7.43 -9.62 9.44
N CYS A 226 6.68 -10.26 10.34
CA CYS A 226 6.85 -11.68 10.65
C CYS A 226 6.74 -12.56 9.40
N PHE A 227 5.90 -12.19 8.43
CA PHE A 227 5.84 -12.89 7.15
C PHE A 227 7.19 -12.86 6.40
N PHE A 228 8.01 -11.82 6.49
CA PHE A 228 9.36 -11.82 5.92
C PHE A 228 10.40 -12.46 6.86
N LYS A 229 10.31 -12.23 8.16
CA LYS A 229 11.19 -12.82 9.18
C LYS A 229 11.13 -14.35 9.20
N ASP A 230 9.93 -14.92 9.22
CA ASP A 230 9.73 -16.37 9.17
C ASP A 230 10.11 -16.97 7.81
N THR A 231 10.20 -16.11 6.79
CA THR A 231 10.64 -16.46 5.45
C THR A 231 12.06 -15.96 5.17
N THR A 232 12.91 -15.88 6.19
CA THR A 232 14.38 -15.68 6.11
C THR A 232 15.13 -16.75 5.28
N MET A 233 14.39 -17.68 4.67
CA MET A 233 14.83 -18.63 3.64
C MET A 233 14.48 -18.18 2.20
N LEU A 234 13.85 -17.02 2.00
CA LEU A 234 13.60 -16.49 0.65
C LEU A 234 14.91 -16.00 0.06
N ASP A 235 15.37 -16.70 -0.97
CA ASP A 235 16.47 -16.21 -1.77
C ASP A 235 16.07 -14.91 -2.47
N PHE A 236 17.06 -14.05 -2.71
CA PHE A 236 16.89 -12.76 -3.37
C PHE A 236 16.07 -12.87 -4.67
N GLU A 237 16.32 -13.93 -5.45
CA GLU A 237 15.59 -14.19 -6.70
C GLU A 237 14.11 -14.52 -6.48
N GLU A 238 13.72 -15.14 -5.36
CA GLU A 238 12.30 -15.38 -5.06
C GLU A 238 11.59 -14.05 -4.77
N ILE A 239 12.24 -13.16 -4.00
CA ILE A 239 11.70 -11.83 -3.66
C ILE A 239 11.59 -10.96 -4.91
N PHE A 240 12.67 -10.90 -5.71
CA PHE A 240 12.71 -10.08 -6.91
C PHE A 240 11.83 -10.62 -8.03
N GLY A 241 11.77 -11.95 -8.19
CA GLY A 241 11.01 -12.62 -9.24
C GLY A 241 9.50 -12.70 -8.98
N THR A 242 9.03 -12.44 -7.75
CA THR A 242 7.62 -12.55 -7.39
C THR A 242 7.00 -11.20 -7.06
N LYS A 243 6.14 -10.69 -7.95
CA LYS A 243 5.38 -9.43 -7.78
C LYS A 243 4.72 -9.32 -6.39
N SER A 244 4.20 -10.43 -5.87
CA SER A 244 3.56 -10.45 -4.55
C SER A 244 4.47 -9.99 -3.41
N TYR A 245 5.74 -10.41 -3.38
CA TYR A 245 6.64 -9.95 -2.31
C TYR A 245 6.95 -8.47 -2.42
N ILE A 246 7.14 -7.97 -3.64
CA ILE A 246 7.40 -6.55 -3.91
C ILE A 246 6.23 -5.68 -3.44
N LEU A 247 4.99 -6.08 -3.74
CA LEU A 247 3.79 -5.37 -3.30
C LEU A 247 3.67 -5.34 -1.77
N ILE A 248 3.87 -6.48 -1.11
CA ILE A 248 3.79 -6.57 0.36
C ILE A 248 4.91 -5.74 1.00
N LEU A 249 6.15 -5.82 0.50
CA LEU A 249 7.29 -5.02 0.99
C LEU A 249 7.08 -3.52 0.78
N SER A 250 6.53 -3.13 -0.36
CA SER A 250 6.29 -1.72 -0.68
C SER A 250 5.28 -1.11 0.30
N LEU A 251 4.15 -1.80 0.55
CA LEU A 251 3.17 -1.32 1.52
C LEU A 251 3.73 -1.35 2.96
N LEU A 252 4.41 -2.42 3.36
CA LEU A 252 5.07 -2.53 4.67
C LEU A 252 6.01 -1.35 4.89
N SER A 253 6.86 -1.06 3.91
CA SER A 253 7.86 0.01 4.02
C SER A 253 7.23 1.39 4.14
N GLN A 254 6.15 1.66 3.39
CA GLN A 254 5.40 2.91 3.50
C GLN A 254 4.71 3.07 4.86
N MET A 255 4.07 2.01 5.37
CA MET A 255 3.45 2.02 6.70
C MET A 255 4.48 2.29 7.80
N MET A 256 5.64 1.61 7.74
CA MET A 256 6.70 1.82 8.72
C MET A 256 7.34 3.20 8.61
N LEU A 257 7.58 3.72 7.40
CA LEU A 257 8.07 5.09 7.20
C LEU A 257 7.17 6.14 7.85
N TYR A 258 5.85 6.04 7.64
CA TYR A 258 4.90 6.97 8.26
C TYR A 258 4.84 6.79 9.78
N MET A 259 4.77 5.56 10.27
CA MET A 259 4.80 5.27 11.71
C MET A 259 6.04 5.87 12.38
N LEU A 260 7.22 5.63 11.82
CA LEU A 260 8.49 6.12 12.36
C LEU A 260 8.64 7.64 12.29
N ASN A 261 7.89 8.33 11.42
CA ASN A 261 7.89 9.80 11.35
C ASN A 261 7.05 10.41 12.47
N ILE A 262 6.05 9.66 12.97
CA ILE A 262 5.12 10.13 14.00
C ILE A 262 5.62 9.74 15.40
N LEU A 263 6.23 8.56 15.54
CA LEU A 263 6.77 8.11 16.82
C LEU A 263 8.01 8.92 17.24
N ASP A 264 8.01 9.33 18.51
CA ASP A 264 9.19 9.92 19.13
C ASP A 264 10.19 8.83 19.58
N ASP A 265 11.39 9.27 19.99
CA ASP A 265 12.45 8.35 20.41
C ASP A 265 12.11 7.59 21.71
N PHE A 266 11.24 8.14 22.56
CA PHE A 266 10.83 7.47 23.80
C PHE A 266 9.87 6.32 23.51
N ASP A 267 8.85 6.56 22.69
CA ASP A 267 7.89 5.54 22.27
C ASP A 267 8.57 4.43 21.47
N LEU A 268 9.50 4.79 20.57
CA LEU A 268 10.21 3.82 19.73
C LEU A 268 11.20 2.96 20.53
N PHE A 269 12.09 3.58 21.32
CA PHE A 269 13.23 2.87 21.91
C PHE A 269 13.01 2.43 23.36
N GLU A 270 12.21 3.14 24.15
CA GLU A 270 11.96 2.80 25.55
C GLU A 270 10.67 1.98 25.70
N LYS A 271 9.56 2.45 25.11
CA LYS A 271 8.29 1.71 25.23
C LYS A 271 8.24 0.47 24.35
N GLN A 272 8.88 0.48 23.17
CA GLN A 272 8.99 -0.66 22.24
C GLN A 272 7.64 -1.36 21.99
N ARG A 273 6.56 -0.59 21.81
CA ARG A 273 5.19 -1.14 21.69
C ARG A 273 4.96 -1.91 20.40
N SER A 274 5.39 -1.34 19.28
CA SER A 274 5.14 -1.91 17.94
C SER A 274 6.30 -2.82 17.49
N PHE A 275 7.53 -2.45 17.82
CA PHE A 275 8.74 -3.21 17.50
C PHE A 275 9.73 -3.17 18.65
N LYS A 276 10.39 -4.31 18.91
CA LYS A 276 11.58 -4.32 19.76
C LYS A 276 12.78 -3.80 19.00
N ASN A 277 13.79 -3.35 19.73
CA ASN A 277 15.09 -2.98 19.15
C ASN A 277 15.71 -4.11 18.30
N GLU A 278 15.51 -5.36 18.73
CA GLU A 278 15.93 -6.56 17.99
C GLU A 278 15.20 -6.69 16.64
N ASP A 279 13.89 -6.44 16.61
CA ASP A 279 13.12 -6.49 15.37
C ASP A 279 13.55 -5.38 14.40
N LEU A 280 13.82 -4.17 14.92
CA LEU A 280 14.34 -3.06 14.10
C LEU A 280 15.72 -3.42 13.51
N ALA A 281 16.60 -4.06 14.27
CA ALA A 281 17.90 -4.50 13.78
C ALA A 281 17.77 -5.59 12.70
N GLU A 282 16.84 -6.53 12.85
CA GLU A 282 16.59 -7.54 11.81
C GLU A 282 16.00 -6.93 10.53
N ILE A 283 15.08 -5.95 10.65
CA ILE A 283 14.53 -5.21 9.51
C ILE A 283 15.65 -4.51 8.75
N THR A 284 16.51 -3.77 9.45
CA THR A 284 17.61 -3.05 8.79
C THR A 284 18.60 -4.02 8.14
N MET A 285 18.92 -5.15 8.76
CA MET A 285 19.77 -6.19 8.16
C MET A 285 19.15 -6.76 6.88
N PHE A 286 17.85 -7.09 6.90
CA PHE A 286 17.13 -7.58 5.73
C PHE A 286 17.15 -6.56 4.59
N LEU A 287 16.78 -5.31 4.87
CA LEU A 287 16.71 -4.24 3.87
C LEU A 287 18.10 -3.89 3.31
N ASN A 288 19.13 -3.83 4.17
CA ASN A 288 20.49 -3.54 3.74
C ASN A 288 21.01 -4.60 2.76
N ASN A 289 20.78 -5.88 3.07
CA ASN A 289 21.15 -6.99 2.19
C ASN A 289 20.35 -7.00 0.88
N LEU A 290 19.03 -6.77 0.96
CA LEU A 290 18.15 -6.71 -0.21
C LEU A 290 18.59 -5.61 -1.18
N LEU A 291 18.77 -4.39 -0.68
CA LEU A 291 19.13 -3.24 -1.52
C LEU A 291 20.56 -3.37 -2.06
N PHE A 292 21.50 -3.88 -1.27
CA PHE A 292 22.85 -4.17 -1.76
C PHE A 292 22.83 -5.17 -2.92
N ARG A 293 22.13 -6.31 -2.75
CA ARG A 293 22.01 -7.32 -3.81
C ARG A 293 21.35 -6.77 -5.07
N THR A 294 20.32 -5.94 -4.94
CA THR A 294 19.69 -5.27 -6.09
C THR A 294 20.69 -4.43 -6.88
N ILE A 295 21.56 -3.66 -6.22
CA ILE A 295 22.60 -2.89 -6.92
C ILE A 295 23.67 -3.82 -7.50
N TRP A 296 24.09 -4.84 -6.74
CA TRP A 296 25.15 -5.76 -7.12
C TRP A 296 24.82 -6.56 -8.38
N GLU A 297 23.56 -6.96 -8.52
CA GLU A 297 23.00 -7.65 -9.69
C GLU A 297 22.51 -6.69 -10.79
N GLU A 298 22.83 -5.39 -10.68
CA GLU A 298 22.48 -4.35 -11.68
C GLU A 298 20.98 -4.17 -11.92
N LYS A 299 20.14 -4.61 -10.98
CA LYS A 299 18.68 -4.47 -11.05
C LYS A 299 18.24 -3.03 -10.70
N GLU A 300 17.07 -2.65 -11.19
CA GLU A 300 16.47 -1.33 -10.96
C GLU A 300 15.98 -1.20 -9.51
N LEU A 301 16.46 -0.17 -8.80
CA LEU A 301 16.06 0.10 -7.41
C LEU A 301 14.69 0.78 -7.28
N SER A 302 14.12 1.27 -8.38
CA SER A 302 12.84 1.97 -8.40
C SER A 302 11.72 1.14 -7.76
N GLN A 303 11.78 -0.19 -7.88
CA GLN A 303 10.85 -1.14 -7.26
C GLN A 303 10.94 -1.18 -5.72
N PHE A 304 12.06 -0.75 -5.15
CA PHE A 304 12.36 -0.77 -3.71
C PHE A 304 12.64 0.63 -3.15
N SER A 305 12.13 1.69 -3.79
CA SER A 305 12.32 3.08 -3.35
C SER A 305 11.86 3.32 -1.91
N HIS A 306 10.70 2.77 -1.52
CA HIS A 306 10.20 2.86 -0.14
C HIS A 306 11.07 2.06 0.85
N CYS A 307 11.60 0.90 0.44
CA CYS A 307 12.54 0.13 1.25
C CYS A 307 13.83 0.92 1.50
N GLN A 308 14.33 1.63 0.47
CA GLN A 308 15.50 2.49 0.59
C GLN A 308 15.25 3.66 1.55
N GLY A 309 14.11 4.35 1.40
CA GLY A 309 13.73 5.43 2.32
C GLY A 309 13.65 4.94 3.77
N LEU A 310 13.05 3.76 3.99
CA LEU A 310 12.92 3.15 5.30
C LEU A 310 14.29 2.80 5.91
N LEU A 311 15.19 2.20 5.13
CA LEU A 311 16.53 1.85 5.58
C LEU A 311 17.30 3.10 6.04
N LEU A 312 17.27 4.16 5.25
CA LEU A 312 17.94 5.43 5.58
C LEU A 312 17.33 6.09 6.82
N MET A 313 16.00 6.03 6.97
CA MET A 313 15.33 6.55 8.16
C MET A 313 15.75 5.79 9.43
N LEU A 314 15.79 4.47 9.37
CA LEU A 314 16.23 3.62 10.48
C LEU A 314 17.72 3.82 10.79
N TYR A 315 18.56 4.00 9.76
CA TYR A 315 19.97 4.36 9.94
C TYR A 315 20.11 5.67 10.72
N ASN A 316 19.42 6.72 10.31
CA ASN A 316 19.44 8.01 10.99
C ASN A 316 18.94 7.92 12.45
N ARG A 317 17.96 7.04 12.72
CA ARG A 317 17.47 6.76 14.07
C ARG A 317 18.53 6.02 14.91
N ASP A 318 19.20 5.02 14.33
CA ASP A 318 20.28 4.28 14.99
C ASP A 318 21.48 5.17 15.33
N CYS A 319 21.82 6.13 14.45
CA CYS A 319 22.88 7.11 14.71
C CYS A 319 22.57 8.02 15.91
N LYS A 320 21.29 8.32 16.16
CA LYS A 320 20.86 9.12 17.32
C LYS A 320 20.84 8.29 18.60
N LYS A 321 20.29 7.09 18.51
CA LYS A 321 20.19 6.15 19.63
C LYS A 321 20.37 4.72 19.11
N HIS A 322 21.51 4.13 19.45
CA HIS A 322 21.87 2.81 18.96
C HIS A 322 20.92 1.73 19.43
N PHE A 323 20.41 0.96 18.48
CA PHE A 323 19.69 -0.31 18.68
C PHE A 323 20.36 -1.47 17.94
N CYS A 324 21.22 -1.18 16.96
CA CYS A 324 22.01 -2.17 16.23
C CYS A 324 23.34 -2.49 16.94
N ARG A 325 23.92 -3.66 16.64
CA ARG A 325 25.26 -4.05 17.12
C ARG A 325 26.35 -3.27 16.39
N LYS A 326 27.58 -3.28 16.93
CA LYS A 326 28.75 -2.75 16.24
C LYS A 326 28.92 -3.44 14.87
N GLU A 327 29.26 -2.66 13.85
CA GLU A 327 29.46 -3.10 12.46
C GLU A 327 28.21 -3.65 11.74
N HIS A 328 27.03 -3.54 12.33
CA HIS A 328 25.76 -4.01 11.73
C HIS A 328 25.49 -3.47 10.33
N TRP A 329 25.78 -2.19 10.12
CA TRP A 329 25.53 -1.50 8.86
C TRP A 329 26.55 -1.85 7.77
N ILE A 330 27.73 -2.33 8.17
CA ILE A 330 28.84 -2.66 7.27
C ILE A 330 28.60 -4.05 6.68
N LEU A 331 28.70 -4.17 5.36
CA LEU A 331 28.63 -5.47 4.70
C LEU A 331 29.86 -6.31 5.03
N GLN A 332 29.66 -7.38 5.80
CA GLN A 332 30.74 -8.29 6.16
C GLN A 332 31.36 -8.91 4.91
N GLY A 333 32.68 -8.76 4.78
CA GLY A 333 33.44 -9.24 3.63
C GLY A 333 33.58 -8.26 2.46
N PHE A 334 32.81 -7.16 2.42
CA PHE A 334 32.94 -6.14 1.37
C PHE A 334 34.11 -5.19 1.65
N LYS A 335 35.28 -5.49 1.07
CA LYS A 335 36.51 -4.72 1.29
C LYS A 335 36.60 -3.52 0.34
N ARG A 336 37.28 -2.45 0.79
CA ARG A 336 37.59 -1.25 -0.04
C ARG A 336 38.19 -1.61 -1.42
N ARG A 337 39.03 -2.64 -1.51
CA ARG A 337 39.61 -3.09 -2.80
C ARG A 337 38.54 -3.54 -3.81
N ILE A 338 37.46 -4.17 -3.34
CA ILE A 338 36.34 -4.59 -4.18
C ILE A 338 35.61 -3.35 -4.69
N LEU A 339 35.34 -2.37 -3.82
CA LEU A 339 34.72 -1.10 -4.23
C LEU A 339 35.55 -0.38 -5.29
N MET A 340 36.87 -0.23 -5.09
CA MET A 340 37.74 0.42 -6.07
C MET A 340 37.69 -0.29 -7.42
N LYS A 341 37.76 -1.62 -7.41
CA LYS A 341 37.65 -2.42 -8.63
C LYS A 341 36.31 -2.20 -9.36
N GLU A 342 35.22 -2.07 -8.61
CA GLU A 342 33.89 -1.80 -9.19
C GLU A 342 33.73 -0.36 -9.68
N LEU A 343 34.41 0.62 -9.05
CA LEU A 343 34.43 2.01 -9.52
C LEU A 343 35.29 2.19 -10.78
N ASP A 344 36.35 1.41 -10.91
CA ASP A 344 37.20 1.37 -12.10
C ASP A 344 36.60 0.50 -13.22
N SER A 345 35.54 -0.25 -12.92
CA SER A 345 34.82 -1.05 -13.91
C SER A 345 33.90 -0.16 -14.77
N ASN A 346 33.54 -0.64 -15.96
CA ASN A 346 32.52 0.01 -16.79
C ASN A 346 31.09 -0.12 -16.22
N THR A 347 30.91 -0.78 -15.08
CA THR A 347 29.60 -0.93 -14.44
C THR A 347 29.34 0.24 -13.49
N ASN A 348 28.12 0.76 -13.47
CA ASN A 348 27.73 1.84 -12.55
C ASN A 348 27.52 1.35 -11.10
N ARG A 349 27.91 0.10 -10.77
CA ARG A 349 27.63 -0.53 -9.46
C ARG A 349 28.32 0.19 -8.32
N GLY A 350 29.63 0.45 -8.45
CA GLY A 350 30.41 1.13 -7.42
C GLY A 350 29.86 2.53 -7.11
N LEU A 351 29.54 3.30 -8.16
CA LEU A 351 28.97 4.64 -8.03
C LEU A 351 27.58 4.61 -7.40
N ARG A 352 26.71 3.67 -7.83
CA ARG A 352 25.39 3.49 -7.24
C ARG A 352 25.48 3.14 -5.75
N MET A 353 26.39 2.26 -5.34
CA MET A 353 26.56 1.94 -3.92
C MET A 353 27.02 3.14 -3.09
N LEU A 354 27.98 3.92 -3.61
CA LEU A 354 28.43 5.16 -2.94
C LEU A 354 27.32 6.18 -2.76
N ILE A 355 26.46 6.36 -3.77
CA ILE A 355 25.40 7.37 -3.74
C ILE A 355 24.19 6.87 -2.94
N GLN A 356 23.82 5.60 -3.09
CA GLN A 356 22.53 5.06 -2.65
C GLN A 356 22.61 4.30 -1.32
N LEU A 357 23.78 3.77 -0.93
CA LEU A 357 24.01 3.00 0.29
C LEU A 357 25.37 3.32 0.96
N PRO A 358 25.71 4.60 1.25
CA PRO A 358 27.04 4.97 1.75
C PRO A 358 27.38 4.37 3.12
N HIS A 359 26.38 4.05 3.95
CA HIS A 359 26.56 3.50 5.30
C HIS A 359 27.13 2.08 5.32
N ILE A 360 27.17 1.38 4.19
CA ILE A 360 27.73 0.02 4.11
C ILE A 360 29.27 -0.02 4.16
N PHE A 361 29.90 1.16 4.03
CA PHE A 361 31.34 1.29 4.02
C PHE A 361 31.88 1.67 5.40
N PRO A 362 33.00 1.07 5.85
CA PRO A 362 33.63 1.50 7.09
C PRO A 362 34.08 2.96 7.02
N HIS A 363 33.87 3.73 8.10
CA HIS A 363 34.16 5.17 8.25
C HIS A 363 35.64 5.59 8.08
N GLN A 364 36.51 4.74 7.55
CA GLN A 364 37.87 5.15 7.20
C GLN A 364 37.83 6.11 6.01
N LYS A 365 37.97 7.42 6.29
CA LYS A 365 38.27 8.54 5.37
C LYS A 365 38.31 8.12 3.89
N VAL A 366 37.15 8.07 3.24
CA VAL A 366 37.05 7.87 1.80
C VAL A 366 37.20 9.25 1.15
N SER A 367 38.42 9.77 1.11
CA SER A 367 38.74 10.91 0.24
C SER A 367 38.93 10.40 -1.18
N MET A 368 37.84 10.25 -1.93
CA MET A 368 37.92 9.94 -3.36
C MET A 368 37.89 11.24 -4.17
N LYS A 369 39.02 11.60 -4.79
CA LYS A 369 39.03 12.55 -5.90
C LYS A 369 38.79 11.77 -7.18
N TYR A 370 37.53 11.66 -7.62
CA TYR A 370 37.22 11.22 -8.99
C TYR A 370 37.11 12.46 -9.88
N SER A 371 38.09 12.65 -10.76
CA SER A 371 38.20 13.79 -11.68
C SER A 371 37.28 13.71 -12.91
N SER A 372 36.45 12.68 -13.01
CA SER A 372 35.55 12.41 -14.13
C SER A 372 34.06 12.39 -13.74
N CYS A 373 33.73 12.67 -12.48
CA CYS A 373 32.35 12.80 -12.03
C CYS A 373 32.00 14.31 -11.93
N PRO A 374 30.93 14.82 -12.56
CA PRO A 374 30.51 16.22 -12.42
C PRO A 374 30.05 16.57 -10.99
N TYR A 375 29.98 15.58 -10.11
CA TYR A 375 29.76 15.72 -8.69
C TYR A 375 31.05 15.35 -7.95
N SER A 376 31.85 16.34 -7.59
CA SER A 376 32.92 16.22 -6.60
C SER A 376 32.30 15.93 -5.23
N LEU A 377 31.91 14.68 -5.00
CA LEU A 377 31.38 14.22 -3.71
C LEU A 377 32.54 14.08 -2.71
N PHE A 378 32.80 15.15 -1.96
CA PHE A 378 33.55 15.07 -0.73
C PHE A 378 32.69 14.37 0.32
N PHE A 379 32.87 13.06 0.50
CA PHE A 379 32.36 12.37 1.69
C PHE A 379 33.26 12.69 2.89
N CYS A 380 33.02 13.83 3.53
CA CYS A 380 33.29 14.01 4.95
C CYS A 380 31.97 13.75 5.69
N VAL A 381 31.74 12.49 6.07
CA VAL A 381 30.70 12.18 7.06
C VAL A 381 31.37 12.35 8.42
N ASN A 382 30.94 13.36 9.18
CA ASN A 382 31.45 13.69 10.51
C ASN A 382 31.25 12.55 11.51
#